data_AF-A0A1Q8R2X0-F1
#
_entry.id   AF-A0A1Q8R2X0-F1
#
_cell.length_a   1.000
_cell.length_b   1.000
_cell.length_c   1.000
_cell.angle_alpha   90.00
_cell.angle_beta   90.00
_cell.angle_gamma   90.00
#
_symmetry.space_group_name_H-M   'P 1'
#
loop_
_entity.id
_entity.type
_entity.pdbx_description
1 polymer ?
#
loop_
_entity_poly.entity_id
_entity_poly.type
_entity_poly.pdbx_seq_one_letter_code
_entity_poly.pdbx_strand_id
1 'polypeptide(L)'
;MTRQRILLISFIGILIFGLLLGGTFVYQKKWVDVSILRQSQQIPGVISAKTVQNNGQKEMLVGTNHLSNLRKTSQELEKLAGNLPIRYLDRTNNDLNKLFGQMQFALQEGISRGNFTEMEQNIKNQADKAGIQLELEMDSDAIYVVMTQGDAQLIEVIERHGQTRFLPSEKE
;
A
#
# COMPACT_ATOMS: atom_id res chain seq x y z
N MET A 1 47.94 -36.36 15.25
CA MET A 1 48.06 -34.91 15.51
C MET A 1 47.47 -34.03 14.39
N THR A 2 47.72 -34.29 13.09
CA THR A 2 47.24 -33.45 11.97
C THR A 2 45.73 -33.55 11.68
N ARG A 3 45.11 -34.75 11.76
CA ARG A 3 43.65 -34.92 11.53
C ARG A 3 42.77 -34.18 12.53
N GLN A 4 43.14 -34.14 13.82
CA GLN A 4 42.39 -33.41 14.84
C GLN A 4 42.43 -31.90 14.62
N ARG A 5 43.56 -31.35 14.16
CA ARG A 5 43.69 -29.92 13.84
C ARG A 5 42.82 -29.53 12.63
N ILE A 6 42.77 -30.38 11.61
CA ILE A 6 41.93 -30.14 10.41
C ILE A 6 40.44 -30.20 10.77
N LEU A 7 40.01 -31.16 11.59
CA LEU A 7 38.63 -31.24 12.07
C LEU A 7 38.23 -30.00 12.87
N LEU A 8 39.11 -29.51 13.74
CA LEU A 8 38.84 -28.35 14.59
C LEU A 8 38.78 -27.05 13.77
N ILE A 9 39.67 -26.89 12.78
CA ILE A 9 39.63 -25.74 11.85
C ILE A 9 38.36 -25.78 10.98
N SER A 10 37.98 -26.95 10.47
CA SER A 10 36.76 -27.12 9.68
C SER A 10 35.50 -26.78 10.49
N PHE A 11 35.43 -27.24 11.74
CA PHE A 11 34.32 -26.96 12.64
C PHE A 11 34.19 -25.46 12.95
N ILE A 12 35.30 -24.78 13.22
CA ILE A 12 35.32 -23.32 13.43
C ILE A 12 34.92 -22.58 12.16
N GLY A 13 35.39 -23.02 11.00
CA GLY A 13 35.03 -22.45 9.70
C GLY A 13 33.53 -22.54 9.43
N ILE A 14 32.91 -23.70 9.69
CA ILE A 14 31.45 -23.90 9.57
C ILE A 14 30.70 -23.05 10.58
N LEU A 15 31.20 -22.91 11.81
CA LEU A 15 30.55 -22.10 12.84
C LEU A 15 30.55 -20.61 12.50
N ILE A 16 31.68 -20.09 12.00
CA ILE A 16 31.79 -18.70 11.51
C ILE A 16 30.91 -18.49 10.29
N PHE A 17 30.92 -19.43 9.34
CA PHE A 17 30.09 -19.35 8.13
C PHE A 17 28.59 -19.38 8.48
N GLY A 18 28.18 -20.24 9.42
CA GLY A 18 26.83 -20.29 9.95
C GLY A 18 26.42 -19.01 10.67
N LEU A 19 27.32 -18.40 11.44
CA LEU A 19 27.09 -17.10 12.09
C LEU A 19 26.94 -15.95 11.09
N LEU A 20 27.77 -15.92 10.04
CA LEU A 20 27.69 -14.89 8.99
C LEU A 20 26.40 -15.03 8.15
N LEU A 21 25.99 -16.25 7.80
CA LEU A 21 24.74 -16.50 7.09
C LEU A 21 23.51 -16.28 7.97
N GLY A 22 23.55 -16.71 9.24
CA GLY A 22 22.45 -16.51 10.19
C GLY A 22 22.24 -15.04 10.54
N GLY A 23 23.33 -14.29 10.74
CA GLY A 23 23.29 -12.86 11.04
C GLY A 23 22.72 -12.03 9.89
N THR A 24 23.12 -12.30 8.65
CA THR A 24 22.64 -11.56 7.46
C THR A 24 21.15 -11.78 7.20
N PHE A 25 20.63 -13.00 7.39
CA PHE A 25 19.21 -13.31 7.20
C PHE A 25 18.31 -12.64 8.25
N VAL A 26 18.73 -12.65 9.52
CA VAL A 26 17.96 -12.00 10.61
C VAL A 26 18.01 -10.48 10.50
N TYR A 27 19.16 -9.92 10.12
CA TYR A 27 19.34 -8.47 9.97
C TYR A 27 18.44 -7.91 8.87
N GLN A 28 18.41 -8.52 7.68
CA GLN A 28 17.63 -8.01 6.56
C GLN A 28 16.12 -8.06 6.82
N LYS A 29 15.59 -9.12 7.44
CA LYS A 29 14.15 -9.26 7.63
C LYS A 29 13.61 -8.35 8.74
N LYS A 30 14.26 -8.34 9.92
CA LYS A 30 13.75 -7.59 11.07
C LYS A 30 14.02 -6.09 11.01
N TRP A 31 15.15 -5.64 10.43
CA TRP A 31 15.43 -4.20 10.35
C TRP A 31 14.57 -3.48 9.32
N VAL A 32 14.27 -4.12 8.18
CA VAL A 32 13.46 -3.52 7.11
C VAL A 32 12.04 -3.25 7.61
N ASP A 33 11.40 -4.22 8.27
CA ASP A 33 10.04 -4.03 8.80
C ASP A 33 9.96 -2.92 9.87
N VAL A 34 10.97 -2.83 10.75
CA VAL A 34 11.02 -1.79 11.80
C VAL A 34 11.27 -0.40 11.21
N SER A 35 12.10 -0.30 10.17
CA SER A 35 12.39 0.97 9.49
C SER A 35 11.18 1.45 8.69
N ILE A 36 10.53 0.56 7.93
CA ILE A 36 9.32 0.87 7.16
C ILE A 36 8.22 1.35 8.10
N LEU A 37 7.99 0.63 9.21
CA LEU A 37 6.98 1.01 10.20
C LEU A 37 7.22 2.42 10.77
N ARG A 38 8.47 2.74 11.14
CA ARG A 38 8.80 4.06 11.70
C ARG A 38 8.65 5.19 10.69
N GLN A 39 9.08 4.96 9.45
CA GLN A 39 8.99 5.97 8.39
C GLN A 39 7.54 6.15 7.92
N SER A 40 6.76 5.09 7.84
CA SER A 40 5.34 5.16 7.46
C SER A 40 4.50 5.91 8.49
N GLN A 41 4.81 5.77 9.80
CA GLN A 41 4.11 6.50 10.86
C GLN A 41 4.34 8.02 10.85
N GLN A 42 5.34 8.50 10.10
CA GLN A 42 5.56 9.93 9.88
C GLN A 42 4.65 10.49 8.79
N ILE A 43 4.05 9.63 7.96
CA ILE A 43 3.11 10.01 6.92
C ILE A 43 1.73 10.23 7.55
N PRO A 44 1.12 11.42 7.40
CA PRO A 44 -0.19 11.71 7.97
C PRO A 44 -1.25 10.67 7.55
N GLY A 45 -1.98 10.14 8.52
CA GLY A 45 -3.08 9.17 8.30
C GLY A 45 -2.64 7.71 8.20
N VAL A 46 -1.33 7.42 8.18
CA VAL A 46 -0.79 6.05 8.15
C VAL A 46 -0.45 5.58 9.57
N ILE A 47 -1.05 4.48 10.01
CA ILE A 47 -0.81 3.87 11.34
C ILE A 47 0.32 2.83 11.25
N SER A 48 0.34 2.08 10.16
CA SER A 48 1.31 1.00 9.95
C SER A 48 1.55 0.74 8.48
N ALA A 49 2.78 0.36 8.16
CA ALA A 49 3.12 -0.28 6.89
C ALA A 49 3.99 -1.49 7.19
N LYS A 50 3.66 -2.63 6.60
CA LYS A 50 4.42 -3.87 6.75
C LYS A 50 4.51 -4.59 5.43
N THR A 51 5.58 -5.35 5.25
CA THR A 51 5.71 -6.17 4.05
C THR A 51 5.17 -7.56 4.30
N VAL A 52 4.23 -8.01 3.48
CA VAL A 52 3.61 -9.34 3.56
C VAL A 52 3.88 -10.12 2.28
N GLN A 53 3.82 -11.45 2.39
CA GLN A 53 3.81 -12.33 1.23
C GLN A 53 2.37 -12.80 1.04
N ASN A 54 1.72 -12.35 -0.03
CA ASN A 54 0.34 -12.65 -0.37
C ASN A 54 0.30 -13.31 -1.76
N ASN A 55 -0.35 -14.47 -1.88
CA ASN A 55 -0.46 -15.23 -3.15
C ASN A 55 0.87 -15.41 -3.91
N GLY A 56 1.97 -15.60 -3.19
CA GLY A 56 3.31 -15.79 -3.75
C GLY A 56 4.04 -14.49 -4.16
N GLN A 57 3.38 -13.34 -4.12
CA GLN A 57 3.98 -12.03 -4.36
C GLN A 57 4.21 -11.27 -3.05
N LYS A 58 5.24 -10.41 -3.03
CA LYS A 58 5.56 -9.59 -1.86
C LYS A 58 4.89 -8.23 -2.06
N GLU A 59 4.08 -7.81 -1.10
CA GLU A 59 3.32 -6.54 -1.15
C GLU A 59 3.47 -5.76 0.16
N MET A 60 3.34 -4.43 0.09
CA MET A 60 3.30 -3.55 1.26
C MET A 60 1.87 -3.33 1.68
N LEU A 61 1.50 -3.84 2.86
CA LEU A 61 0.18 -3.65 3.45
C LEU A 61 0.19 -2.42 4.35
N VAL A 62 -0.68 -1.45 4.07
CA VAL A 62 -0.71 -0.14 4.73
C VAL A 62 -2.02 0.01 5.50
N GLY A 63 -1.93 0.06 6.82
CA GLY A 63 -3.07 0.35 7.70
C GLY A 63 -3.19 1.86 7.96
N THR A 64 -4.40 2.38 7.78
CA THR A 64 -4.72 3.81 7.93
C THR A 64 -5.82 4.03 8.97
N ASN A 65 -5.87 5.23 9.58
CA ASN A 65 -7.00 5.63 10.42
C ASN A 65 -8.00 6.43 9.58
N HIS A 66 -7.74 7.72 9.44
CA HIS A 66 -8.51 8.68 8.70
C HIS A 66 -7.55 9.38 7.76
N LEU A 67 -7.52 8.88 6.53
CA LEU A 67 -6.62 9.37 5.51
C LEU A 67 -7.24 10.57 4.80
N SER A 68 -6.43 11.58 4.57
CA SER A 68 -6.71 12.72 3.69
C SER A 68 -5.47 13.01 2.87
N ASN A 69 -5.63 13.69 1.74
CA ASN A 69 -4.58 13.94 0.77
C ASN A 69 -3.92 12.63 0.29
N LEU A 70 -4.75 11.68 -0.16
CA LEU A 70 -4.33 10.33 -0.54
C LEU A 70 -3.22 10.35 -1.61
N ARG A 71 -3.22 11.32 -2.53
CA ARG A 71 -2.17 11.47 -3.54
C ARG A 71 -0.80 11.66 -2.88
N LYS A 72 -0.67 12.63 -1.97
CA LYS A 72 0.61 12.90 -1.31
C LYS A 72 1.07 11.70 -0.49
N THR A 73 0.16 11.10 0.28
CA THR A 73 0.45 9.90 1.08
C THR A 73 0.94 8.76 0.18
N SER A 74 0.26 8.51 -0.93
CA SER A 74 0.62 7.48 -1.91
C SER A 74 2.01 7.72 -2.49
N GLN A 75 2.34 8.95 -2.88
CA GLN A 75 3.66 9.32 -3.40
C GLN A 75 4.79 9.18 -2.37
N GLU A 76 4.51 9.42 -1.09
CA GLU A 76 5.46 9.18 0.00
C GLU A 76 5.63 7.67 0.26
N LEU A 77 4.55 6.90 0.23
CA LEU A 77 4.58 5.45 0.38
C LEU A 77 5.29 4.74 -0.79
N GLU A 78 5.13 5.18 -2.03
CA GLU A 78 5.86 4.64 -3.19
C GLU A 78 7.38 4.74 -2.98
N LYS A 79 7.86 5.87 -2.45
CA LYS A 79 9.29 6.05 -2.14
C LYS A 79 9.78 5.08 -1.08
N LEU A 80 8.93 4.71 -0.12
CA LEU A 80 9.23 3.72 0.92
C LEU A 80 9.13 2.28 0.40
N ALA A 81 8.16 2.00 -0.46
CA ALA A 81 7.89 0.68 -1.01
C ALA A 81 8.88 0.26 -2.10
N GLY A 82 9.47 1.23 -2.81
CA GLY A 82 10.33 0.98 -3.95
C GLY A 82 9.56 0.32 -5.08
N ASN A 83 9.79 -0.98 -5.30
CA ASN A 83 9.08 -1.76 -6.33
C ASN A 83 7.99 -2.66 -5.76
N LEU A 84 7.73 -2.62 -4.45
CA LEU A 84 6.68 -3.42 -3.85
C LEU A 84 5.32 -2.79 -4.15
N PRO A 85 4.35 -3.56 -4.65
CA PRO A 85 2.98 -3.08 -4.80
C PRO A 85 2.39 -2.78 -3.41
N ILE A 86 1.62 -1.71 -3.32
CA ILE A 86 1.01 -1.19 -2.10
C ILE A 86 -0.46 -1.60 -2.08
N ARG A 87 -0.92 -2.11 -0.93
CA ARG A 87 -2.33 -2.39 -0.66
C ARG A 87 -2.75 -1.62 0.59
N TYR A 88 -3.79 -0.81 0.48
CA TYR A 88 -4.39 -0.15 1.64
C TYR A 88 -5.36 -1.09 2.35
N LEU A 89 -5.34 -1.02 3.68
CA LEU A 89 -6.38 -1.58 4.54
C LEU A 89 -7.37 -0.48 4.87
N ASP A 90 -8.58 -0.60 4.34
CA ASP A 90 -9.64 0.39 4.54
C ASP A 90 -10.65 -0.08 5.60
N ARG A 91 -11.42 0.88 6.11
CA ARG A 91 -12.51 0.63 7.05
C ARG A 91 -13.82 0.93 6.35
N THR A 92 -14.07 0.27 5.22
CA THR A 92 -15.26 0.52 4.41
C THR A 92 -16.53 -0.09 5.03
N ASN A 93 -17.68 0.36 4.54
CA ASN A 93 -19.00 -0.19 4.84
C ASN A 93 -19.75 -0.53 3.53
N ASN A 94 -20.94 -1.11 3.65
CA ASN A 94 -21.71 -1.54 2.47
C ASN A 94 -22.20 -0.35 1.61
N ASP A 95 -22.49 0.80 2.22
CA ASP A 95 -22.99 1.98 1.51
C ASP A 95 -21.87 2.61 0.67
N LEU A 96 -20.67 2.73 1.25
CA LEU A 96 -19.46 3.17 0.54
C LEU A 96 -19.15 2.23 -0.63
N ASN A 97 -19.11 0.92 -0.40
CA ASN A 97 -18.84 -0.05 -1.48
C ASN A 97 -19.86 0.02 -2.61
N LYS A 98 -21.15 0.16 -2.26
CA LYS A 98 -22.24 0.27 -3.25
C LYS A 98 -22.11 1.55 -4.06
N LEU A 99 -21.85 2.68 -3.41
CA LEU A 99 -21.68 3.97 -4.09
C LEU A 99 -20.43 3.96 -4.99
N PHE A 100 -19.32 3.43 -4.48
CA PHE A 100 -18.09 3.29 -5.27
C PHE A 100 -18.33 2.46 -6.54
N GLY A 101 -19.04 1.33 -6.41
CA GLY A 101 -19.42 0.50 -7.56
C GLY A 101 -20.25 1.25 -8.61
N GLN A 102 -21.06 2.24 -8.22
CA GLN A 102 -21.78 3.10 -9.16
C GLN A 102 -20.86 4.14 -9.82
N MET A 103 -19.94 4.71 -9.04
CA MET A 103 -18.95 5.68 -9.52
C MET A 103 -17.95 5.07 -10.50
N GLN A 104 -17.71 3.76 -10.45
CA GLN A 104 -16.79 3.06 -11.36
C GLN A 104 -17.09 3.32 -12.84
N PHE A 105 -18.35 3.45 -13.24
CA PHE A 105 -18.68 3.75 -14.64
C PHE A 105 -18.13 5.12 -15.07
N ALA A 106 -18.33 6.15 -14.25
CA ALA A 106 -17.82 7.49 -14.51
C ALA A 106 -16.28 7.51 -14.48
N LEU A 107 -15.67 6.80 -13.52
CA LEU A 107 -14.21 6.67 -13.43
C LEU A 107 -13.61 6.03 -14.69
N GLN A 108 -14.17 4.90 -15.13
CA GLN A 108 -13.69 4.18 -16.31
C GLN A 108 -13.96 4.96 -17.61
N GLU A 109 -15.09 5.65 -17.70
CA GLU A 109 -15.36 6.56 -18.82
C GLU A 109 -14.34 7.69 -18.87
N GLY A 110 -14.07 8.33 -17.73
CA GLY A 110 -13.05 9.38 -17.59
C GLY A 110 -11.67 8.92 -18.04
N ILE A 111 -11.25 7.73 -17.60
CA ILE A 111 -9.96 7.12 -17.99
C ILE A 111 -9.92 6.85 -19.50
N SER A 112 -11.01 6.31 -20.07
CA SER A 112 -11.06 5.89 -21.47
C SER A 112 -11.19 7.05 -22.45
N ARG A 113 -12.02 8.06 -22.13
CA ARG A 113 -12.34 9.19 -23.01
C ARG A 113 -11.57 10.46 -22.69
N GLY A 114 -10.94 10.54 -21.52
CA GLY A 114 -10.24 11.73 -21.05
C GLY A 114 -11.15 12.85 -20.56
N ASN A 115 -12.45 12.62 -20.37
CA ASN A 115 -13.43 13.63 -19.88
C ASN A 115 -13.41 13.75 -18.34
N PHE A 116 -12.24 13.99 -17.76
CA PHE A 116 -12.01 13.95 -16.31
C PHE A 116 -12.83 14.99 -15.52
N THR A 117 -13.06 16.18 -16.07
CA THR A 117 -13.87 17.22 -15.40
C THR A 117 -15.34 16.81 -15.28
N GLU A 118 -15.89 16.15 -16.31
CA GLU A 118 -17.25 15.63 -16.29
C GLU A 118 -17.37 14.45 -15.32
N MET A 119 -16.38 13.56 -15.32
CA MET A 119 -16.24 12.48 -14.34
C MET A 119 -16.25 13.04 -12.91
N GLU A 120 -15.41 14.03 -12.60
CA GLU A 120 -15.35 14.66 -11.26
C GLU A 120 -16.73 15.20 -10.85
N GLN A 121 -17.38 15.95 -11.73
CA GLN A 121 -18.69 16.53 -11.44
C GLN A 121 -19.75 15.45 -11.19
N ASN A 122 -19.76 14.38 -11.98
CA ASN A 122 -20.71 13.28 -11.85
C ASN A 122 -20.52 12.49 -10.56
N ILE A 123 -19.27 12.21 -10.17
CA ILE A 123 -18.93 11.48 -8.95
C ILE A 123 -19.25 12.34 -7.73
N LYS A 124 -18.87 13.61 -7.74
CA LYS A 124 -19.17 14.55 -6.64
C LYS A 124 -20.67 14.69 -6.41
N ASN A 125 -21.46 14.84 -7.47
CA ASN A 125 -22.92 14.88 -7.38
C ASN A 125 -23.52 13.60 -6.77
N GLN A 126 -22.93 12.42 -7.04
CA GLN A 126 -23.38 11.16 -6.46
C GLN A 126 -23.03 11.07 -4.96
N ALA A 127 -21.83 11.50 -4.58
CA ALA A 127 -21.39 11.55 -3.19
C ALA A 127 -22.24 12.52 -2.35
N ASP A 128 -22.47 13.73 -2.86
CA ASP A 128 -23.26 14.77 -2.19
C ASP A 128 -24.71 14.29 -1.95
N LYS A 129 -25.32 13.63 -2.94
CA LYS A 129 -26.67 13.05 -2.81
C LYS A 129 -26.75 11.95 -1.76
N ALA A 130 -25.67 11.21 -1.55
CA ALA A 130 -25.58 10.15 -0.55
C ALA A 130 -25.13 10.66 0.83
N GLY A 131 -24.81 11.95 0.96
CA GLY A 131 -24.27 12.51 2.19
C GLY A 131 -22.88 11.97 2.56
N ILE A 132 -22.11 11.53 1.55
CA ILE A 132 -20.77 10.96 1.72
C ILE A 132 -19.74 12.04 1.34
N GLN A 133 -18.74 12.23 2.21
CA GLN A 133 -17.65 13.14 1.91
C GLN A 133 -16.69 12.47 0.92
N LEU A 134 -16.48 13.10 -0.24
CA LEU A 134 -15.58 12.64 -1.28
C LEU A 134 -14.35 13.55 -1.38
N GLU A 135 -13.17 12.95 -1.34
CA GLU A 135 -11.92 13.55 -1.78
C GLU A 135 -11.48 12.83 -3.06
N LEU A 136 -11.42 13.57 -4.16
CA LEU A 136 -11.01 13.06 -5.46
C LEU A 136 -9.83 13.89 -5.94
N GLU A 137 -8.67 13.24 -6.10
CA GLU A 137 -7.47 13.85 -6.67
C GLU A 137 -6.99 13.03 -7.85
N MET A 138 -6.20 13.64 -8.74
CA MET A 138 -5.57 12.92 -9.85
C MET A 138 -4.21 13.51 -10.18
N ASP A 139 -3.37 12.68 -10.80
CA ASP A 139 -2.15 13.11 -11.47
C ASP A 139 -1.98 12.40 -12.83
N SER A 140 -0.76 12.39 -13.35
CA SER A 140 -0.42 11.73 -14.63
C SER A 140 -0.64 10.23 -14.61
N ASP A 141 -0.52 9.60 -13.45
CA ASP A 141 -0.37 8.15 -13.30
C ASP A 141 -1.60 7.49 -12.68
N ALA A 142 -2.28 8.18 -11.75
CA ALA A 142 -3.41 7.61 -11.02
C ALA A 142 -4.52 8.61 -10.68
N ILE A 143 -5.68 8.04 -10.33
CA ILE A 143 -6.81 8.73 -9.70
C ILE A 143 -6.89 8.22 -8.26
N TYR A 144 -7.00 9.14 -7.31
CA TYR A 144 -7.01 8.90 -5.88
C TYR A 144 -8.41 9.19 -5.34
N VAL A 145 -9.04 8.18 -4.76
CA VAL A 145 -10.42 8.26 -4.25
C VAL A 145 -10.41 7.99 -2.75
N VAL A 146 -10.91 8.93 -1.97
CA VAL A 146 -11.26 8.71 -0.56
C VAL A 146 -12.73 9.05 -0.37
N MET A 147 -13.48 8.11 0.19
CA MET A 147 -14.86 8.33 0.59
C MET A 147 -15.02 8.09 2.08
N THR A 148 -15.59 9.07 2.76
CA THR A 148 -15.73 9.06 4.22
C THR A 148 -17.20 9.16 4.61
N GLN A 149 -17.63 8.28 5.51
CA GLN A 149 -18.96 8.30 6.11
C GLN A 149 -18.88 7.96 7.61
N GLY A 150 -18.89 8.99 8.46
CA GLY A 150 -18.65 8.82 9.90
C GLY A 150 -17.24 8.26 10.15
N ASP A 151 -17.16 7.12 10.84
CA ASP A 151 -15.89 6.41 11.11
C ASP A 151 -15.45 5.48 9.97
N ALA A 152 -16.32 5.24 8.98
CA ALA A 152 -16.02 4.38 7.84
C ALA A 152 -15.31 5.18 6.74
N GLN A 153 -14.30 4.58 6.13
CA GLN A 153 -13.54 5.16 5.04
C GLN A 153 -13.19 4.10 3.99
N LEU A 154 -13.49 4.41 2.73
CA LEU A 154 -13.05 3.65 1.55
C LEU A 154 -11.91 4.42 0.90
N ILE A 155 -10.84 3.71 0.58
CA ILE A 155 -9.62 4.27 -0.01
C ILE A 155 -9.34 3.48 -1.28
N GLU A 156 -9.19 4.15 -2.42
CA GLU A 156 -8.87 3.47 -3.68
C GLU A 156 -7.90 4.30 -4.53
N VAL A 157 -6.95 3.62 -5.16
CA VAL A 157 -5.97 4.21 -6.08
C VAL A 157 -6.08 3.49 -7.41
N ILE A 158 -6.52 4.23 -8.44
CA ILE A 158 -6.82 3.68 -9.75
C ILE A 158 -5.73 4.13 -10.72
N GLU A 159 -4.86 3.19 -11.09
CA GLU A 159 -3.76 3.44 -12.04
C GLU A 159 -4.27 3.53 -13.49
N ARG A 160 -3.72 4.45 -14.27
CA ARG A 160 -4.19 4.77 -15.63
C ARG A 160 -3.40 4.11 -16.75
N HIS A 161 -2.16 3.67 -16.48
CA HIS A 161 -1.23 3.17 -17.51
C HIS A 161 -0.88 1.68 -17.36
N GLY A 162 -1.74 0.90 -16.71
CA GLY A 162 -1.50 -0.54 -16.50
C GLY A 162 -0.27 -0.84 -15.65
N GLN A 163 0.09 0.11 -14.77
CA GLN A 163 1.06 -0.14 -13.72
C GLN A 163 0.47 -1.14 -12.71
N THR A 164 1.27 -1.61 -11.76
CA THR A 164 0.77 -2.45 -10.66
C THR A 164 1.47 -2.00 -9.38
N ARG A 165 1.50 -0.69 -9.12
CA ARG A 165 2.07 -0.15 -7.88
C ARG A 165 1.04 -0.11 -6.78
N PHE A 166 -0.24 -0.01 -7.13
CA PHE A 166 -1.34 -0.08 -6.18
C PHE A 166 -2.23 -1.28 -6.50
N LEU A 167 -2.52 -2.05 -5.46
CA LEU A 167 -3.45 -3.16 -5.50
C LEU A 167 -4.81 -2.70 -4.96
N PRO A 168 -5.91 -3.33 -5.38
CA PRO A 168 -7.24 -3.04 -4.82
C PRO A 168 -7.20 -3.09 -3.30
N SER A 169 -7.83 -2.11 -2.66
CA SER A 169 -7.84 -2.04 -1.21
C SER A 169 -8.59 -3.23 -0.61
N GLU A 170 -8.18 -3.61 0.59
CA GLU A 170 -8.79 -4.71 1.33
C GLU A 170 -9.37 -4.17 2.62
N LYS A 171 -10.50 -4.74 3.03
CA LYS A 171 -11.14 -4.37 4.29
C LYS A 171 -10.29 -4.86 5.47
N GLU A 172 -10.00 -3.97 6.43
CA GLU A 172 -9.29 -4.29 7.68
C GLU A 172 -10.02 -5.34 8.55
#